data_AF-A0A9E8N831-F1
#
_entry.id   AF-A0A9E8N831-F1
#
_cell.length_a   1.000
_cell.length_b   1.000
_cell.length_c   1.000
_cell.angle_alpha   90.00
_cell.angle_beta   90.00
_cell.angle_gamma   90.00
#
_symmetry.space_group_name_H-M   'P 1'
#
loop_
_entity.id
_entity.type
_entity.pdbx_description
1 polymer ?
#
loop_
_entity_poly.entity_id
_entity_poly.type
_entity_poly.pdbx_seq_one_letter_code
_entity_poly.pdbx_strand_id
1 'polypeptide(L)' 'MTTLFINTEDKAVLQAVRALLNGFKVPFEEAKDKEYDPEFVAMVKLSEKQMKAGKTVKLEAGANVWDLISSK' A
#
# COMPACT_ATOMS: atom_id res chain seq x y z
N MET A 1 -19.24 8.38 15.66
CA MET A 1 -19.20 7.67 14.36
C MET A 1 -18.52 6.33 14.60
N THR A 2 -19.13 5.25 14.15
CA THR A 2 -18.62 3.89 14.34
C THR A 2 -18.41 3.28 12.97
N THR A 3 -17.19 2.82 12.69
CA THR A 3 -16.82 2.23 11.39
C THR A 3 -16.59 0.74 11.58
N LEU A 4 -17.15 -0.07 10.68
CA LEU A 4 -16.96 -1.52 10.66
C LEU A 4 -16.08 -1.92 9.48
N PHE A 5 -15.03 -2.70 9.74
CA PHE A 5 -14.17 -3.28 8.71
C PHE A 5 -14.44 -4.77 8.59
N ILE A 6 -14.65 -5.26 7.37
CA ILE A 6 -14.88 -6.67 7.08
C ILE A 6 -13.79 -7.11 6.11
N ASN A 7 -12.77 -7.80 6.63
CA ASN A 7 -11.68 -8.34 5.83
C ASN A 7 -11.96 -9.81 5.55
N THR A 8 -12.25 -10.15 4.30
CA THR A 8 -12.52 -11.53 3.89
C THR A 8 -12.12 -11.73 2.43
N GLU A 9 -11.58 -12.91 2.13
CA GLU A 9 -11.26 -13.35 0.77
C GLU A 9 -12.42 -14.16 0.15
N ASP A 10 -13.44 -14.49 0.95
CA ASP A 10 -14.59 -15.29 0.51
C ASP A 10 -15.64 -14.43 -0.20
N LYS A 11 -15.82 -14.71 -1.50
CA LYS A 11 -16.79 -14.03 -2.36
C LYS A 11 -18.24 -14.24 -1.91
N ALA A 12 -18.58 -15.38 -1.31
CA ALA A 12 -19.92 -15.66 -0.81
C ALA A 12 -20.24 -14.77 0.40
N VAL A 13 -19.27 -14.58 1.29
CA VAL A 13 -19.41 -13.69 2.46
C VAL A 13 -19.58 -12.24 2.00
N LEU A 14 -18.77 -11.78 1.05
CA LEU A 14 -18.92 -10.43 0.47
C LEU A 14 -20.31 -10.21 -0.12
N GLN A 15 -20.82 -11.18 -0.89
CA GLN A 15 -22.14 -11.08 -1.51
C GLN A 15 -23.27 -11.01 -0.46
N ALA A 16 -23.19 -11.82 0.59
CA ALA A 16 -24.16 -11.83 1.68
C ALA A 16 -24.18 -10.48 2.43
N VAL A 17 -23.00 -9.93 2.75
CA VAL A 17 -22.87 -8.63 3.41
C VAL A 17 -23.42 -7.51 2.51
N ARG A 18 -23.11 -7.54 1.21
CA ARG A 18 -23.63 -6.57 0.24
C ARG A 18 -25.15 -6.56 0.18
N ALA A 19 -25.76 -7.76 0.14
CA ALA A 19 -27.22 -7.91 0.12
C ALA A 19 -27.86 -7.39 1.41
N LEU A 20 -27.26 -7.69 2.57
CA LEU A 20 -27.69 -7.19 3.87
C LEU A 20 -27.70 -5.66 3.91
N LEU A 21 -26.57 -5.02 3.57
CA LEU A 21 -26.42 -3.56 3.62
C LEU A 21 -27.38 -2.85 2.65
N ASN A 22 -27.56 -3.39 1.44
CA ASN A 22 -28.55 -2.90 0.48
C ASN A 22 -29.98 -3.01 1.00
N GLY A 23 -30.33 -4.11 1.69
CA GLY A 23 -31.64 -4.29 2.31
C GLY A 23 -31.98 -3.23 3.35
N PHE A 24 -30.97 -2.78 4.10
CA PHE A 24 -31.09 -1.69 5.08
C PHE A 24 -30.90 -0.29 4.49
N LYS A 25 -30.65 -0.17 3.17
CA LYS A 25 -30.32 1.09 2.48
C LYS A 25 -29.12 1.82 3.12
N VAL A 26 -28.16 1.06 3.63
CA VAL A 26 -26.94 1.61 4.22
C VAL A 26 -25.92 1.82 3.11
N PRO A 27 -25.42 3.05 2.91
CA PRO A 27 -24.32 3.30 1.97
C PRO A 27 -23.04 2.66 2.51
N PHE A 28 -22.27 2.02 1.64
CA PHE A 28 -20.99 1.41 1.98
C PHE A 28 -19.98 1.64 0.85
N GLU A 29 -18.70 1.62 1.20
CA GLU A 29 -17.58 1.72 0.27
C GLU A 29 -16.78 0.43 0.31
N GLU A 30 -16.47 -0.11 -0.86
CA GLU A 30 -15.54 -1.23 -0.99
C GLU A 30 -14.14 -0.67 -1.22
N ALA A 31 -13.30 -0.77 -0.19
CA ALA A 31 -11.88 -0.60 -0.37
C ALA A 31 -11.38 -1.80 -1.18
N LYS A 32 -11.18 -1.59 -2.49
CA LYS A 32 -10.26 -2.45 -3.24
C LYS A 32 -8.88 -2.25 -2.64
N ASP A 33 -8.06 -3.31 -2.61
CA ASP A 33 -6.63 -3.13 -2.39
C ASP A 33 -6.18 -2.02 -3.33
N LYS A 34 -5.71 -0.91 -2.74
CA LYS A 34 -5.19 0.19 -3.53
C LYS A 34 -3.95 -0.37 -4.20
N GLU A 35 -4.03 -0.57 -5.51
CA GLU A 35 -2.82 -0.77 -6.30
C GLU A 35 -1.87 0.37 -5.94
N TYR A 36 -0.63 0.02 -5.62
CA TYR A 36 0.38 1.02 -5.32
C TYR A 36 0.48 1.99 -6.49
N ASP A 37 0.70 3.26 -6.16
CA ASP A 37 0.88 4.30 -7.17
C ASP A 37 1.89 3.86 -8.25
N PRO A 38 1.56 3.99 -9.55
CA PRO A 38 2.43 3.51 -10.62
C PRO A 38 3.84 4.13 -10.60
N GLU A 39 3.97 5.39 -10.18
CA GLU A 39 5.27 6.04 -10.04
C GLU A 39 6.05 5.44 -8.87
N PHE A 40 5.38 5.15 -7.75
CA PHE A 40 5.99 4.42 -6.64
C PHE A 40 6.53 3.05 -7.08
N VAL A 41 5.72 2.27 -7.81
CA VAL A 41 6.16 0.97 -8.35
C VAL A 41 7.35 1.14 -9.31
N ALA A 42 7.35 2.18 -10.14
CA ALA A 42 8.46 2.47 -11.05
C ALA A 42 9.76 2.81 -10.28
N MET A 43 9.68 3.59 -9.20
CA MET A 43 10.83 3.92 -8.34
C MET A 43 11.43 2.67 -7.69
N VAL A 44 10.58 1.76 -7.19
CA VAL A 44 11.05 0.50 -6.59
C VAL A 44 11.80 -0.34 -7.62
N LYS A 45 11.22 -0.52 -8.82
CA LYS A 45 11.86 -1.26 -9.92
C LYS A 45 13.19 -0.63 -10.35
N LEU A 46 13.29 0.70 -10.34
CA LEU A 46 14.53 1.41 -10.62
C LEU A 46 15.59 1.12 -9.54
N SER A 47 15.19 1.18 -8.27
CA SER A 47 16.06 0.86 -7.13
C SER A 47 16.61 -0.57 -7.22
N GLU A 48 15.76 -1.57 -7.51
CA GLU A 48 16.20 -2.96 -7.71
C GLU A 48 17.26 -3.10 -8.82
N LYS A 49 17.10 -2.36 -9.93
CA LYS A 49 18.10 -2.34 -11.00
C LYS A 49 19.41 -1.72 -10.54
N GLN A 50 19.36 -0.62 -9.78
CA GLN A 50 20.54 0.04 -9.23
C GLN A 50 21.27 -0.86 -8.22
N MET A 51 20.53 -1.58 -7.38
CA MET A 51 21.08 -2.57 -6.47
C MET A 51 21.83 -3.68 -7.21
N LYS A 52 21.22 -4.27 -8.24
CA LYS A 52 21.88 -5.31 -9.07
C LYS A 52 23.12 -4.78 -9.79
N ALA A 53 23.11 -3.51 -10.17
CA ALA A 53 24.24 -2.84 -10.81
C ALA A 53 25.33 -2.37 -9.82
N GLY A 54 25.17 -2.60 -8.52
CA GLY A 54 26.11 -2.14 -7.49
C GLY A 54 26.12 -0.62 -7.26
N LYS A 55 25.09 0.10 -7.76
CA LYS A 55 24.93 1.54 -7.59
C LYS A 55 24.20 1.84 -6.27
N THR A 56 24.74 1.35 -5.17
CA THR A 56 24.18 1.53 -3.82
C THR A 56 25.13 2.31 -2.94
N VAL A 57 24.58 2.98 -1.93
CA VAL A 57 25.37 3.64 -0.88
C VAL A 57 25.31 2.73 0.34
N LYS A 58 26.48 2.34 0.85
CA LYS A 58 26.57 1.63 2.13
C LYS A 58 26.44 2.65 3.25
N LEU A 59 25.50 2.41 4.16
CA LEU A 59 25.35 3.20 5.37
C LEU A 59 26.07 2.47 6.52
N GLU A 60 26.88 3.20 7.25
CA GLU A 60 27.47 2.72 8.49
C GLU A 60 26.43 2.74 9.62
N ALA A 61 26.56 1.84 10.59
CA ALA A 61 25.61 1.76 11.69
C ALA A 61 25.63 3.06 12.51
N GLY A 62 24.46 3.68 12.68
CA GLY A 62 24.32 4.99 13.34
C GLY A 62 24.40 6.20 12.41
N ALA A 63 24.63 6.00 11.10
CA ALA A 63 24.54 7.08 10.12
C ALA A 63 23.08 7.52 9.91
N ASN A 64 22.85 8.84 9.87
CA ASN A 64 21.54 9.40 9.60
C ASN A 64 21.34 9.54 8.08
N VAL A 65 20.25 8.95 7.58
CA VAL A 65 19.92 8.96 6.14
C VAL A 65 19.60 10.36 5.64
N TRP A 66 19.10 11.24 6.51
CA TRP A 66 18.70 12.60 6.13
C TRP A 66 19.87 13.52 5.80
N ASP A 67 21.05 13.26 6.38
CA ASP A 67 22.27 14.05 6.14
C ASP A 67 22.83 13.85 4.70
N LEU A 68 22.48 12.72 4.08
CA LEU A 68 22.90 12.40 2.71
C LEU A 68 22.09 13.13 1.64
N ILE A 69 20.89 13.59 1.99
CA ILE A 69 19.97 14.27 1.08
C ILE A 69 20.10 15.78 1.23
N SER A 70 20.39 16.28 2.43
CA SER A 70 20.49 17.70 2.76
C SER A 70 21.82 18.37 2.37
N SER A 71 22.81 17.59 1.93
CA SER A 71 24.16 18.08 1.58
C SER A 71 24.36 18.43 0.09
N LYS A 72 23.26 18.54 -0.68
CA LYS A 72 23.28 18.94 -2.10
C LYS A 72 22.84 20.37 -2.32
#